data_AF-A0A969TZA4-F1
#
_entry.id   AF-A0A969TZA4-F1
#
_cell.length_a   1.000
_cell.length_b   1.000
_cell.length_c   1.000
_cell.angle_alpha   90.00
_cell.angle_beta   90.00
_cell.angle_gamma   90.00
#
_symmetry.space_group_name_H-M   'P 1'
#
loop_
_entity.id
_entity.type
_entity.pdbx_description
1 polymer ?
#
loop_
_entity_poly.entity_id
_entity_poly.type
_entity_poly.pdbx_seq_one_letter_code
_entity_poly.pdbx_strand_id
1 'polypeptide(L)'
;MYFKEMKLNDTDRVAGAIAIRFRNGVLINASRTDKYNITEDRICYVEKYIPKSNEIYWVGTHTPSSETAVAFLAFQDFPFANILLHFHDKRMTYTPQLTQYRTDKYVTYGTPGEAKAIVRKLKETKNFAIAHGHGEFSYRFRLSRSSRIYYQNHLNDYLEQL
;
A
#
# COMPACT_ATOMS: atom_id res chain seq x y z
N MET A 1 -15.52 -10.27 -5.84
CA MET A 1 -14.15 -9.72 -5.78
C MET A 1 -14.17 -8.50 -4.86
N TYR A 2 -13.73 -8.69 -3.62
CA TYR A 2 -14.04 -7.85 -2.44
C TYR A 2 -13.71 -6.36 -2.58
N PHE A 3 -12.61 -6.01 -3.26
CA PHE A 3 -12.19 -4.61 -3.44
C PHE A 3 -13.22 -3.76 -4.19
N LYS A 4 -13.94 -4.34 -5.17
CA LYS A 4 -14.92 -3.65 -6.02
C LYS A 4 -16.10 -3.08 -5.22
N GLU A 5 -16.46 -3.72 -4.12
CA GLU A 5 -17.58 -3.31 -3.26
C GLU A 5 -17.21 -2.15 -2.33
N MET A 6 -15.92 -1.97 -2.01
CA MET A 6 -15.48 -0.98 -1.01
C MET A 6 -15.15 0.40 -1.60
N LYS A 7 -15.09 0.54 -2.93
CA LYS A 7 -14.73 1.80 -3.62
C LYS A 7 -13.46 2.50 -3.09
N LEU A 8 -12.50 1.74 -2.55
CA LEU A 8 -11.27 2.28 -1.95
C LEU A 8 -10.34 3.02 -2.94
N ASN A 9 -10.60 2.88 -4.24
CA ASN A 9 -9.95 3.62 -5.32
C ASN A 9 -11.02 4.43 -6.06
N ASP A 10 -11.64 5.38 -5.37
CA ASP A 10 -12.94 5.98 -5.69
C ASP A 10 -12.97 6.68 -7.07
N THR A 11 -11.82 6.97 -7.67
CA THR A 11 -11.72 7.54 -9.03
C THR A 11 -10.59 7.01 -9.91
N ASP A 12 -9.64 6.22 -9.38
CA ASP A 12 -8.49 5.71 -10.15
C ASP A 12 -8.29 4.21 -9.90
N ARG A 13 -8.82 3.42 -10.82
CA ARG A 13 -8.75 1.95 -10.76
C ARG A 13 -7.34 1.41 -10.85
N VAL A 14 -6.39 2.19 -11.40
CA VAL A 14 -5.01 1.74 -11.62
C VAL A 14 -4.03 2.28 -10.59
N ALA A 15 -4.42 3.30 -9.81
CA ALA A 15 -3.69 3.75 -8.63
C ALA A 15 -3.59 2.67 -7.54
N GLY A 16 -2.70 2.90 -6.59
CA GLY A 16 -2.48 1.96 -5.50
C GLY A 16 -1.55 0.80 -5.85
N ALA A 17 -1.30 -0.02 -4.84
CA ALA A 17 -0.53 -1.25 -4.95
C ALA A 17 -1.03 -2.31 -3.96
N ILE A 18 -0.92 -3.56 -4.36
CA ILE A 18 -1.12 -4.72 -3.49
C ILE A 18 0.18 -5.51 -3.57
N ALA A 19 0.87 -5.62 -2.44
CA ALA A 19 2.09 -6.37 -2.30
C ALA A 19 1.94 -7.48 -1.27
N ILE A 20 2.51 -8.64 -1.54
CA ILE A 20 2.46 -9.84 -0.70
C ILE A 20 3.90 -10.32 -0.51
N ARG A 21 4.29 -10.60 0.73
CA ARG A 21 5.56 -11.26 1.02
C ARG A 21 5.54 -12.66 0.42
N PHE A 22 6.56 -13.01 -0.35
CA PHE A 22 6.64 -14.32 -0.98
C PHE A 22 8.08 -14.81 -1.02
N ARG A 23 8.34 -15.93 -0.33
CA ARG A 23 9.69 -16.50 -0.18
C ARG A 23 10.67 -15.41 0.32
N ASN A 24 11.75 -15.18 -0.42
CA ASN A 24 12.78 -14.18 -0.11
C ASN A 24 12.52 -12.81 -0.77
N GLY A 25 11.37 -12.62 -1.40
CA GLY A 25 11.02 -11.41 -2.15
C GLY A 25 9.57 -10.99 -1.95
N VAL A 26 9.03 -10.30 -2.95
CA VAL A 26 7.70 -9.68 -2.91
C VAL A 26 6.94 -9.96 -4.20
N LEU A 27 5.72 -10.45 -4.10
CA LEU A 27 4.76 -10.39 -5.21
C LEU A 27 4.05 -9.04 -5.16
N ILE A 28 4.05 -8.29 -6.25
CA ILE A 28 3.38 -6.99 -6.33
C ILE A 28 2.73 -6.83 -7.70
N ASN A 29 1.59 -6.14 -7.78
CA ASN A 29 1.03 -5.83 -9.09
C ASN A 29 1.97 -4.92 -9.90
N ALA A 30 1.93 -5.06 -11.21
CA ALA A 30 2.62 -4.19 -12.15
C ALA A 30 2.07 -2.75 -12.08
N SER A 31 2.87 -1.79 -12.53
CA SER A 31 2.47 -0.39 -12.69
C SER A 31 1.27 -0.26 -13.62
N ARG A 32 0.30 0.61 -13.26
CA ARG A 32 -0.97 0.82 -13.99
C ARG A 32 -1.89 -0.41 -14.09
N THR A 33 -1.83 -1.32 -13.12
CA THR A 33 -2.73 -2.48 -13.06
C THR A 33 -4.09 -2.11 -12.46
N ASP A 34 -5.18 -2.48 -13.14
CA ASP A 34 -6.55 -2.37 -12.63
C ASP A 34 -6.73 -3.25 -11.39
N LYS A 35 -6.88 -2.63 -10.21
CA LYS A 35 -7.01 -3.35 -8.93
C LYS A 35 -8.29 -4.16 -8.80
N TYR A 36 -9.27 -3.92 -9.68
CA TYR A 36 -10.51 -4.68 -9.73
C TYR A 36 -10.49 -5.81 -10.75
N ASN A 37 -9.39 -5.98 -11.50
CA ASN A 37 -9.22 -7.06 -12.47
C ASN A 37 -7.72 -7.38 -12.69
N ILE A 38 -7.05 -7.87 -11.64
CA ILE A 38 -5.63 -8.24 -11.71
C ILE A 38 -5.52 -9.61 -12.38
N THR A 39 -4.89 -9.64 -13.55
CA THR A 39 -4.52 -10.87 -14.27
C THR A 39 -3.10 -11.32 -13.89
N GLU A 40 -2.78 -12.59 -14.14
CA GLU A 40 -1.49 -13.18 -13.70
C GLU A 40 -0.28 -12.50 -14.33
N ASP A 41 -0.36 -12.09 -15.59
CA ASP A 41 0.70 -11.35 -16.31
C ASP A 41 0.95 -9.95 -15.74
N ARG A 42 0.04 -9.46 -14.89
CA ARG A 42 0.12 -8.18 -14.18
C ARG A 42 0.64 -8.33 -12.77
N ILE A 43 1.19 -9.48 -12.41
CA ILE A 43 1.88 -9.74 -11.14
C ILE A 43 3.38 -9.86 -11.42
N CYS A 44 4.17 -9.09 -10.68
CA CYS A 44 5.62 -9.11 -10.72
C CYS A 44 6.14 -9.78 -9.44
N TYR A 45 7.12 -10.67 -9.59
CA TYR A 45 7.92 -11.13 -8.45
C TYR A 45 9.18 -10.28 -8.37
N VAL A 46 9.30 -9.47 -7.32
CA VAL A 46 10.48 -8.66 -7.08
C VAL A 46 11.40 -9.43 -6.13
N GLU A 47 12.61 -9.69 -6.62
CA GLU A 47 13.62 -10.47 -5.93
C GLU A 47 14.43 -9.63 -4.96
N LYS A 48 14.72 -8.38 -5.35
CA LYS A 48 15.64 -7.52 -4.61
C LYS A 48 15.34 -6.06 -4.88
N TYR A 49 15.48 -5.25 -3.81
CA TYR A 49 15.55 -3.80 -3.88
C TYR A 49 16.87 -3.33 -3.27
N ILE A 50 17.56 -2.40 -3.94
CA ILE A 50 18.80 -1.78 -3.45
C ILE A 50 18.51 -0.29 -3.13
N PRO A 51 18.28 0.07 -1.85
CA PRO A 51 17.88 1.43 -1.50
C PRO A 51 18.88 2.53 -1.85
N LYS A 52 20.19 2.21 -1.93
CA LYS A 52 21.26 3.18 -2.20
C LYS A 52 21.24 3.67 -3.64
N SER A 53 20.95 2.78 -4.60
CA SER A 53 20.88 3.07 -6.03
C SER A 53 19.44 3.18 -6.55
N ASN A 54 18.45 2.92 -5.70
CA ASN A 54 17.03 2.81 -6.07
C ASN A 54 16.76 1.76 -7.18
N GLU A 55 17.54 0.67 -7.19
CA GLU A 55 17.43 -0.38 -8.20
C GLU A 55 16.51 -1.52 -7.73
N ILE A 56 15.68 -2.00 -8.65
CA ILE A 56 14.71 -3.07 -8.43
C ILE A 56 15.03 -4.20 -9.40
N TYR A 57 15.11 -5.43 -8.90
CA TYR A 57 15.30 -6.65 -9.69
C TYR A 57 14.04 -7.49 -9.61
N TRP A 58 13.44 -7.83 -10.74
CA TRP A 58 12.16 -8.54 -10.78
C TRP A 58 12.06 -9.52 -11.95
N VAL A 59 11.16 -10.48 -11.76
CA VAL A 59 10.67 -11.43 -12.78
C VAL A 59 9.22 -11.07 -13.10
N GLY A 60 8.92 -10.96 -14.40
CA GLY A 60 7.60 -10.63 -14.92
C GLY A 60 7.71 -9.88 -16.25
N THR A 61 6.60 -9.82 -16.99
CA THR A 61 6.55 -9.16 -18.31
C THR A 61 6.37 -7.65 -18.23
N HIS A 62 6.04 -7.12 -17.06
CA HIS A 62 5.75 -5.71 -16.84
C HIS A 62 6.62 -5.12 -15.72
N THR A 63 6.79 -3.80 -15.74
CA THR A 63 7.43 -3.05 -14.65
C THR A 63 6.57 -3.17 -13.38
N PRO A 64 7.16 -3.48 -12.21
CA PRO A 64 6.43 -3.53 -10.95
C PRO A 64 5.88 -2.15 -10.56
N SER A 65 4.99 -2.10 -9.56
CA SER A 65 4.48 -0.84 -9.02
C SER A 65 5.61 0.06 -8.49
N SER A 66 5.42 1.38 -8.59
CA SER A 66 6.26 2.39 -7.94
C SER A 66 6.42 2.15 -6.43
N GLU A 67 5.43 1.52 -5.80
CA GLU A 67 5.41 1.23 -4.36
C GLU A 67 6.29 0.05 -3.94
N THR A 68 7.08 -0.50 -4.87
CA THR A 68 7.98 -1.61 -4.58
C THR A 68 8.96 -1.28 -3.45
N ALA A 69 9.52 -0.06 -3.45
CA ALA A 69 10.43 0.37 -2.39
C ALA A 69 9.73 0.39 -1.01
N VAL A 70 8.48 0.86 -0.96
CA VAL A 70 7.66 0.87 0.27
C VAL A 70 7.41 -0.57 0.74
N ALA A 71 7.04 -1.48 -0.17
CA ALA A 71 6.79 -2.87 0.15
C ALA A 71 8.02 -3.58 0.74
N PHE A 72 9.21 -3.40 0.14
CA PHE A 72 10.44 -3.99 0.66
C PHE A 72 10.79 -3.47 2.05
N LEU A 73 10.79 -2.15 2.24
CA LEU A 73 11.13 -1.56 3.53
C LEU A 73 10.09 -1.94 4.60
N ALA A 74 8.80 -1.94 4.26
CA ALA A 74 7.75 -2.37 5.17
C ALA A 74 7.94 -3.83 5.59
N PHE A 75 8.23 -4.73 4.65
CA PHE A 75 8.46 -6.14 4.98
C PHE A 75 9.78 -6.42 5.70
N GLN A 76 10.77 -5.54 5.58
CA GLN A 76 11.97 -5.61 6.40
C GLN A 76 11.70 -5.17 7.84
N ASP A 77 10.99 -4.05 8.02
CA ASP A 77 10.72 -3.47 9.35
C ASP A 77 9.59 -4.20 10.11
N PHE A 78 8.66 -4.83 9.38
CA PHE A 78 7.53 -5.57 9.92
C PHE A 78 7.62 -7.04 9.48
N PRO A 79 8.46 -7.88 10.12
CA PRO A 79 8.68 -9.27 9.72
C PRO A 79 7.41 -10.13 9.79
N PHE A 80 6.43 -9.70 10.60
CA PHE A 80 5.11 -10.34 10.70
C PHE A 80 4.14 -9.89 9.60
N ALA A 81 4.39 -8.76 8.91
CA ALA A 81 3.54 -8.35 7.80
C ALA A 81 3.74 -9.27 6.60
N ASN A 82 2.63 -9.76 6.04
CA ASN A 82 2.61 -10.57 4.81
C ASN A 82 1.94 -9.85 3.65
N ILE A 83 1.20 -8.78 3.91
CA ILE A 83 0.51 -8.00 2.89
C ILE A 83 0.75 -6.52 3.18
N LEU A 84 1.02 -5.75 2.14
CA LEU A 84 0.97 -4.28 2.13
C LEU A 84 -0.07 -3.87 1.09
N LEU A 85 -0.97 -2.98 1.50
CA LEU A 85 -2.02 -2.42 0.69
C LEU A 85 -1.79 -0.92 0.58
N HIS A 86 -1.90 -0.41 -0.63
CA HIS A 86 -1.91 1.00 -0.94
C HIS A 86 -3.13 1.32 -1.79
N PHE A 87 -3.93 2.28 -1.35
CA PHE A 87 -5.16 2.71 -2.02
C PHE A 87 -5.25 4.24 -2.03
N HIS A 88 -6.20 4.74 -2.82
CA HIS A 88 -6.43 6.16 -3.04
C HIS A 88 -7.91 6.47 -2.82
N ASP A 89 -8.30 6.73 -1.57
CA ASP A 89 -9.60 7.30 -1.25
C ASP A 89 -9.43 8.78 -0.88
N LYS A 90 -9.88 9.68 -1.76
CA LYS A 90 -9.76 11.14 -1.57
C LYS A 90 -10.33 11.60 -0.23
N ARG A 91 -11.42 10.96 0.25
CA ARG A 91 -12.05 11.33 1.52
C ARG A 91 -11.12 11.02 2.69
N MET A 92 -10.37 9.92 2.62
CA MET A 92 -9.35 9.54 3.60
C MET A 92 -8.06 10.35 3.43
N THR A 93 -7.61 10.57 2.20
CA THR A 93 -6.32 11.24 1.94
C THR A 93 -6.36 12.67 2.46
N TYR A 94 -7.47 13.38 2.23
CA TYR A 94 -7.59 14.82 2.44
C TYR A 94 -8.38 15.22 3.69
N THR A 95 -9.00 14.28 4.42
CA THR A 95 -9.70 14.61 5.67
C THR A 95 -8.74 15.20 6.73
N PRO A 96 -9.12 16.27 7.43
CA PRO A 96 -8.35 16.78 8.56
C PRO A 96 -8.40 15.84 9.78
N GLN A 97 -9.44 15.00 9.91
CA GLN A 97 -9.63 14.07 11.04
C GLN A 97 -8.57 12.95 11.11
N LEU A 98 -7.83 12.71 10.03
CA LEU A 98 -6.78 11.68 9.95
C LEU A 98 -5.36 12.26 9.90
N THR A 99 -5.18 13.53 10.30
CA THR A 99 -3.88 14.21 10.22
C THR A 99 -2.77 13.48 11.01
N GLN A 100 -3.10 12.84 12.13
CA GLN A 100 -2.17 12.01 12.91
C GLN A 100 -1.57 10.82 12.14
N TYR A 101 -2.28 10.33 11.11
CA TYR A 101 -1.80 9.25 10.26
C TYR A 101 -0.99 9.74 9.07
N ARG A 102 -0.92 11.05 8.83
CA ARG A 102 -0.31 11.63 7.65
C ARG A 102 1.21 11.79 7.80
N THR A 103 1.96 11.55 6.74
CA THR A 103 3.38 11.95 6.68
C THR A 103 3.48 13.48 6.77
N ASP A 104 4.57 13.97 7.38
CA ASP A 104 4.71 15.40 7.70
C ASP A 104 4.70 16.29 6.44
N LYS A 105 5.23 15.76 5.34
CA LYS A 105 5.30 16.46 4.04
C LYS A 105 5.02 15.52 2.89
N TYR A 106 4.67 16.13 1.75
CA TYR A 106 4.67 15.45 0.46
C TYR A 106 6.09 14.99 0.11
N VAL A 107 6.20 13.76 -0.38
CA VAL A 107 7.44 13.21 -0.92
C VAL A 107 7.14 12.64 -2.29
N THR A 108 8.02 12.86 -3.25
CA THR A 108 7.88 12.31 -4.60
C THR A 108 7.79 10.79 -4.55
N TYR A 109 6.80 10.24 -5.26
CA TYR A 109 6.53 8.81 -5.21
C TYR A 109 7.60 7.98 -5.94
N GLY A 110 7.76 6.71 -5.52
CA GLY A 110 8.73 5.79 -6.08
C GLY A 110 10.18 6.07 -5.66
N THR A 111 10.39 6.86 -4.60
CA THR A 111 11.72 7.22 -4.10
C THR A 111 12.06 6.51 -2.79
N PRO A 112 13.35 6.29 -2.48
CA PRO A 112 13.75 5.78 -1.17
C PRO A 112 13.32 6.69 -0.02
N GLY A 113 13.24 8.00 -0.27
CA GLY A 113 12.79 8.99 0.71
C GLY A 113 11.32 8.82 1.08
N GLU A 114 10.47 8.57 0.08
CA GLU A 114 9.05 8.28 0.31
C GLU A 114 8.89 6.99 1.12
N ALA A 115 9.54 5.91 0.68
CA ALA A 115 9.44 4.62 1.33
C ALA A 115 9.82 4.70 2.82
N LYS A 116 10.90 5.43 3.15
CA LYS A 116 11.30 5.68 4.54
C LYS A 116 10.25 6.48 5.32
N ALA A 117 9.69 7.53 4.73
CA ALA A 117 8.70 8.38 5.38
C ALA A 117 7.41 7.60 5.70
N ILE A 118 6.94 6.80 4.75
CA ILE A 118 5.74 5.96 4.91
C ILE A 118 5.98 4.87 5.95
N VAL A 119 7.09 4.13 5.86
CA VAL A 119 7.38 3.04 6.82
C VAL A 119 7.58 3.57 8.24
N ARG A 120 8.23 4.73 8.39
CA ARG A 120 8.29 5.43 9.68
C ARG A 120 6.89 5.74 10.22
N LYS A 121 6.01 6.29 9.39
CA LYS A 121 4.63 6.60 9.81
C LYS A 121 3.84 5.35 10.16
N LEU A 122 3.96 4.28 9.37
CA LEU A 122 3.35 2.96 9.65
C LEU A 122 3.79 2.38 11.00
N LYS A 123 5.04 2.66 11.41
CA LYS A 123 5.58 2.26 12.71
C LYS A 123 4.99 3.09 13.85
N GLU A 124 4.89 4.41 13.68
CA GLU A 124 4.29 5.33 14.66
C GLU A 124 2.82 5.02 14.94
N THR A 125 2.06 4.66 13.90
CA THR A 125 0.60 4.47 13.94
C THR A 125 0.19 3.00 14.05
N LYS A 126 1.16 2.08 14.12
CA LYS A 126 1.00 0.64 14.34
C LYS A 126 0.33 -0.18 13.24
N ASN A 127 -0.04 0.40 12.09
CA ASN A 127 -0.41 -0.36 10.86
C ASN A 127 -0.96 0.51 9.71
N PHE A 128 -1.15 1.81 9.88
CA PHE A 128 -1.87 2.64 8.91
C PHE A 128 -1.22 4.01 8.71
N ALA A 129 -0.91 4.38 7.48
CA ALA A 129 -0.30 5.66 7.15
C ALA A 129 -0.99 6.32 5.97
N ILE A 130 -0.96 7.64 5.92
CA ILE A 130 -1.41 8.43 4.77
C ILE A 130 -0.20 9.18 4.25
N ALA A 131 0.27 8.84 3.06
CA ALA A 131 1.27 9.64 2.37
C ALA A 131 0.60 10.97 1.97
N HIS A 132 1.13 12.08 2.49
CA HIS A 132 0.54 13.42 2.34
C HIS A 132 0.25 13.73 0.88
N GLY A 133 -1.02 13.88 0.51
CA GLY A 133 -1.45 14.18 -0.86
C GLY A 133 -1.24 13.07 -1.89
N HIS A 134 -0.90 11.84 -1.46
CA HIS A 134 -0.67 10.69 -2.33
C HIS A 134 -1.69 9.57 -2.09
N GLY A 135 -1.82 9.05 -0.87
CA GLY A 135 -2.83 8.01 -0.57
C GLY A 135 -2.53 7.23 0.70
N GLU A 136 -3.34 6.20 0.97
CA GLU A 136 -3.31 5.43 2.20
C GLU A 136 -2.47 4.16 2.05
N PHE A 137 -1.78 3.77 3.11
CA PHE A 137 -0.96 2.57 3.22
C PHE A 137 -1.33 1.78 4.47
N SER A 138 -1.34 0.46 4.36
CA SER A 138 -1.73 -0.42 5.45
C SER A 138 -1.11 -1.80 5.28
N TYR A 139 -0.56 -2.38 6.35
CA TYR A 139 0.01 -3.74 6.29
C TYR A 139 -0.75 -4.73 7.19
N ARG A 140 -0.72 -6.03 6.86
CA ARG A 140 -1.44 -7.09 7.60
C ARG A 140 -0.64 -8.40 7.69
N PHE A 141 -0.89 -9.18 8.76
CA PHE A 141 -0.30 -10.50 8.97
C PHE A 141 -0.92 -11.60 8.10
N ARG A 142 -2.23 -11.55 7.81
CA ARG A 142 -2.93 -12.55 6.99
C ARG A 142 -4.05 -11.91 6.18
N LEU A 143 -4.34 -12.49 5.00
CA LEU A 143 -5.61 -12.29 4.29
C LEU A 143 -6.67 -13.05 5.10
N SER A 144 -7.18 -12.45 6.18
CA SER A 144 -8.30 -13.07 6.91
C SER A 144 -9.63 -12.68 6.25
N ARG A 145 -10.66 -13.52 6.39
CA ARG A 145 -12.06 -13.10 6.17
C ARG A 145 -12.40 -11.83 6.97
N SER A 146 -11.68 -11.55 8.06
CA SER A 146 -11.80 -10.42 8.99
C SER A 146 -11.15 -9.12 8.51
N SER A 147 -10.30 -9.14 7.47
CA SER A 147 -9.89 -7.93 6.72
C SER A 147 -11.12 -7.16 6.23
N ARG A 148 -12.23 -7.89 6.07
CA ARG A 148 -13.57 -7.39 5.76
C ARG A 148 -14.16 -6.48 6.82
N ILE A 149 -13.86 -6.77 8.09
CA ILE A 149 -14.45 -6.12 9.26
C ILE A 149 -13.53 -5.00 9.76
N TYR A 150 -12.20 -5.10 9.63
CA TYR A 150 -11.33 -4.02 10.13
C TYR A 150 -11.49 -2.72 9.34
N TYR A 151 -11.55 -2.78 8.00
CA TYR A 151 -11.83 -1.61 7.19
C TYR A 151 -13.28 -1.15 7.35
N GLN A 152 -14.23 -2.08 7.49
CA GLN A 152 -15.64 -1.75 7.67
C GLN A 152 -15.91 -1.12 9.05
N ASN A 153 -15.31 -1.63 10.14
CA ASN A 153 -15.46 -1.08 11.48
C ASN A 153 -14.69 0.24 11.65
N HIS A 154 -13.45 0.37 11.19
CA HIS A 154 -12.75 1.66 11.28
C HIS A 154 -13.25 2.73 10.30
N LEU A 155 -13.97 2.37 9.22
CA LEU A 155 -14.71 3.34 8.42
C LEU A 155 -16.09 3.63 9.05
N ASN A 156 -16.81 2.63 9.58
CA ASN A 156 -18.13 2.83 10.18
C ASN A 156 -18.07 3.59 11.51
N ASP A 157 -17.11 3.30 12.38
CA ASP A 157 -16.89 4.02 13.64
C ASP A 157 -16.63 5.53 13.40
N TYR A 158 -16.15 5.90 12.21
CA TYR A 158 -15.93 7.28 11.77
C TYR A 158 -17.11 7.87 10.98
N LEU A 159 -17.93 7.05 10.32
CA LEU A 159 -19.11 7.48 9.57
C LEU A 159 -20.36 7.63 10.46
N GLU A 160 -20.40 6.97 11.63
CA GLU A 160 -21.45 7.12 12.64
C GLU A 160 -21.27 8.36 13.55
N GLN A 161 -20.18 9.11 13.37
CA GLN A 161 -19.90 10.38 14.07
C GLN A 161 -20.10 11.62 13.17
N LEU A 162 -20.71 11.44 12.00
CA LEU A 162 -21.24 12.47 11.10
C LEU A 162 -22.77 12.49 11.19
#